data_AF-A0A498F7G7-F1
#
_entry.id   AF-A0A498F7G7-F1
#
_cell.length_a   1.000
_cell.length_b   1.000
_cell.length_c   1.000
_cell.angle_alpha   90.00
_cell.angle_beta   90.00
_cell.angle_gamma   90.00
#
_symmetry.space_group_name_H-M   'P 1'
#
loop_
_entity.id
_entity.type
_entity.pdbx_description
1 polymer ?
#
loop_
_entity_poly.entity_id
_entity_poly.type
_entity_poly.pdbx_seq_one_letter_code
_entity_poly.pdbx_strand_id
1 'polypeptide(L)'
;MTDLDAIRDVYARIECDLLVVGDSIITDRHHASSGNYEETDPQNQIGGIIPAYPLSGWLRHGMESVVQKRGGTACHPGEANANFRKTDVYDRDLDAGYHEKGACVDTPAHDDDGCVIFDLFGGFDGVPGTLLRRPIRFSPVRSNVQYERGHAEGHYRRLNRNVVSRNPEDNREPLRNTEVDAVANLDGCWQLSFRDPKPAFLGLVAEAITFLDDHNTDFMHQLGGSRNFGGGIVDCELINPLYEERELKRTFNRANGPTADMEEKDDQWTESYRPEIENALADRLHSDHA
;
A
#
# COMPACT_ATOMS: atom_id res chain seq x y z
N MET A 1 -21.11 7.67 -19.23
CA MET A 1 -19.95 6.86 -18.79
C MET A 1 -19.02 7.80 -18.07
N THR A 2 -18.48 7.36 -16.94
CA THR A 2 -17.41 8.05 -16.24
C THR A 2 -16.18 7.99 -17.14
N ASP A 3 -15.55 9.12 -17.39
CA ASP A 3 -14.28 9.14 -18.13
C ASP A 3 -13.18 8.61 -17.22
N LEU A 4 -12.42 7.59 -17.64
CA LEU A 4 -11.33 7.02 -16.85
C LEU A 4 -10.27 8.07 -16.52
N ASP A 5 -10.08 9.03 -17.43
CA ASP A 5 -9.17 10.17 -17.27
C ASP A 5 -9.70 11.19 -16.24
N ALA A 6 -10.93 11.03 -15.75
CA ALA A 6 -11.48 11.85 -14.68
C ALA A 6 -11.36 11.19 -13.28
N ILE A 7 -10.97 9.92 -13.19
CA ILE A 7 -10.85 9.20 -11.91
C ILE A 7 -9.57 9.63 -11.19
N ARG A 8 -9.71 10.62 -10.32
CA ARG A 8 -8.59 11.19 -9.55
C ARG A 8 -8.33 10.46 -8.25
N ASP A 9 -9.37 10.08 -7.53
CA ASP A 9 -9.27 9.44 -6.23
C ASP A 9 -9.72 7.97 -6.36
N VAL A 10 -8.88 7.07 -5.86
CA VAL A 10 -9.23 5.65 -5.73
C VAL A 10 -8.93 5.19 -4.31
N TYR A 11 -9.64 4.14 -3.91
CA TYR A 11 -9.70 3.70 -2.54
C TYR A 11 -9.38 2.21 -2.47
N ALA A 12 -8.35 1.85 -1.71
CA ALA A 12 -8.09 0.45 -1.39
C ALA A 12 -8.65 0.14 0.00
N ARG A 13 -9.41 -0.94 0.14
CA ARG A 13 -9.69 -1.51 1.45
C ARG A 13 -8.43 -2.18 1.97
N ILE A 14 -8.15 -2.02 3.26
CA ILE A 14 -7.04 -2.66 3.95
C ILE A 14 -7.61 -3.29 5.22
N GLU A 15 -7.47 -4.61 5.31
CA GLU A 15 -7.82 -5.39 6.49
C GLU A 15 -6.58 -6.08 7.05
N CYS A 16 -6.43 -6.05 8.37
CA CYS A 16 -5.32 -6.71 9.05
C CYS A 16 -5.72 -7.08 10.48
N ASP A 17 -5.67 -8.38 10.80
CA ASP A 17 -5.89 -8.87 12.15
C ASP A 17 -4.88 -8.26 13.13
N LEU A 18 -3.63 -8.21 12.71
CA LEU A 18 -2.53 -7.74 13.53
C LEU A 18 -1.41 -7.12 12.70
N LEU A 19 -1.30 -5.81 12.80
CA LEU A 19 -0.23 -5.03 12.22
C LEU A 19 0.78 -4.71 13.32
N VAL A 20 1.82 -5.54 13.43
CA VAL A 20 2.95 -5.29 14.34
C VAL A 20 3.84 -4.27 13.68
N VAL A 21 3.87 -3.07 14.26
CA VAL A 21 4.61 -1.97 13.65
C VAL A 21 5.83 -1.67 14.50
N GLY A 22 7.00 -1.70 13.86
CA GLY A 22 8.21 -1.13 14.44
C GLY A 22 8.08 0.39 14.57
N ASP A 23 9.13 1.14 14.21
CA ASP A 23 9.19 2.62 14.38
C ASP A 23 8.24 3.41 13.45
N SER A 24 7.24 2.77 12.85
CA SER A 24 6.48 3.28 11.70
C SER A 24 4.99 3.46 11.95
N ILE A 25 4.45 3.41 13.18
CA ILE A 25 3.09 3.90 13.48
C ILE A 25 3.20 4.96 14.55
N ILE A 26 2.56 6.11 14.29
CA ILE A 26 2.47 7.19 15.25
C ILE A 26 1.11 7.05 15.94
N THR A 27 1.13 6.71 17.22
CA THR A 27 -0.09 6.68 18.04
C THR A 27 -0.25 8.03 18.75
N ASP A 28 -1.49 8.44 19.03
CA ASP A 28 -1.76 9.64 19.84
C ASP A 28 -1.41 9.42 21.34
N ARG A 29 -0.70 8.32 21.67
CA ARG A 29 -0.28 8.00 23.04
C ARG A 29 0.84 8.94 23.49
N HIS A 30 0.50 9.87 24.38
CA HIS A 30 1.50 10.43 25.30
C HIS A 30 2.00 9.31 26.22
N HIS A 31 3.32 9.17 26.39
CA HIS A 31 4.05 8.08 27.07
C HIS A 31 3.69 7.77 28.55
N ALA A 32 2.50 8.09 29.05
CA ALA A 32 2.07 7.82 30.41
C ALA A 32 1.46 6.41 30.54
N SER A 33 2.20 5.54 31.23
CA SER A 33 1.79 4.26 31.82
C SER A 33 1.56 3.08 30.87
N SER A 34 2.59 2.24 30.74
CA SER A 34 2.59 0.94 30.08
C SER A 34 1.75 -0.14 30.78
N GLY A 35 1.33 0.06 32.03
CA GLY A 35 0.84 -1.02 32.91
C GLY A 35 -0.67 -1.10 33.17
N ASN A 36 -1.50 -0.18 32.67
CA ASN A 36 -2.92 -0.10 33.02
C ASN A 36 -3.81 -0.13 31.76
N TYR A 37 -4.02 -1.31 31.17
CA TYR A 37 -5.02 -1.47 30.11
C TYR A 37 -6.39 -1.75 30.76
N GLU A 38 -7.32 -0.80 30.63
CA GLU A 38 -8.73 -0.93 31.02
C GLU A 38 -9.60 -0.56 29.81
N GLU A 39 -10.53 -1.43 29.40
CA GLU A 39 -11.30 -1.31 28.15
C GLU A 39 -12.08 0.01 28.03
N THR A 40 -12.49 0.58 29.17
CA THR A 40 -13.27 1.82 29.23
C THR A 40 -12.44 3.07 29.54
N ASP A 41 -11.11 2.96 29.64
CA ASP A 41 -10.25 4.12 29.89
C ASP A 41 -10.30 5.05 28.67
N PRO A 42 -10.62 6.34 28.82
CA PRO A 42 -10.49 7.33 27.75
C PRO A 42 -9.10 7.37 27.10
N GLN A 43 -8.04 7.01 27.84
CA GLN A 43 -6.68 6.85 27.32
C GLN A 43 -6.48 5.57 26.49
N ASN A 44 -7.46 4.67 26.40
CA ASN A 44 -7.42 3.50 25.51
C ASN A 44 -8.27 3.70 24.24
N GLN A 45 -8.91 4.87 24.08
CA GLN A 45 -9.53 5.33 22.82
C GLN A 45 -8.52 6.01 21.88
N ILE A 46 -7.26 5.57 21.91
CA ILE A 46 -6.17 6.20 21.17
C ILE A 46 -6.24 5.77 19.70
N GLY A 47 -6.55 6.74 18.85
CA GLY A 47 -6.32 6.64 17.42
C GLY A 47 -4.83 6.80 17.10
N GLY A 48 -4.52 6.66 15.82
CA GLY A 48 -3.15 6.85 15.35
C GLY A 48 -3.11 6.95 13.84
N ILE A 49 -1.90 6.85 13.32
CA ILE A 49 -1.61 7.00 11.90
C ILE A 49 -0.68 5.89 11.46
N ILE A 50 -1.07 5.19 10.40
CA ILE A 50 -0.17 4.41 9.53
C ILE A 50 0.42 5.41 8.52
N PRO A 51 1.70 5.77 8.63
CA PRO A 51 2.33 6.78 7.80
C PRO A 51 2.35 6.37 6.33
N ALA A 52 2.38 7.37 5.46
CA ALA A 52 2.42 7.18 4.03
C ALA A 52 3.69 6.44 3.55
N TYR A 53 4.81 6.58 4.26
CA TYR A 53 6.09 6.00 3.83
C TYR A 53 6.10 4.46 3.72
N PRO A 54 5.75 3.69 4.77
CA PRO A 54 5.66 2.23 4.65
C PRO A 54 4.62 1.76 3.64
N LEU A 55 3.45 2.43 3.59
CA LEU A 55 2.40 2.14 2.60
C LEU A 55 2.87 2.39 1.17
N SER A 56 3.59 3.49 0.96
CA SER A 56 4.19 3.85 -0.33
C SER A 56 5.24 2.83 -0.77
N GLY A 57 6.10 2.39 0.14
CA GLY A 57 7.10 1.37 -0.17
C GLY A 57 6.47 0.01 -0.52
N TRP A 58 5.41 -0.36 0.20
CA TRP A 58 4.66 -1.59 -0.03
C TRP A 58 3.93 -1.58 -1.39
N LEU A 59 3.18 -0.53 -1.70
CA LEU A 59 2.51 -0.38 -2.99
C LEU A 59 3.51 -0.31 -4.15
N ARG A 60 4.61 0.43 -3.99
CA ARG A 60 5.68 0.48 -5.00
C ARG A 60 6.18 -0.92 -5.30
N HIS A 61 6.40 -1.74 -4.28
CA HIS A 61 6.90 -3.09 -4.48
C HIS A 61 5.91 -3.99 -5.24
N GLY A 62 4.60 -3.87 -4.95
CA GLY A 62 3.56 -4.55 -5.73
C GLY A 62 3.57 -4.10 -7.20
N MET A 63 3.63 -2.79 -7.45
CA MET A 63 3.68 -2.23 -8.81
C MET A 63 4.95 -2.65 -9.57
N GLU A 64 6.11 -2.60 -8.94
CA GLU A 64 7.39 -3.10 -9.50
C GLU A 64 7.23 -4.57 -9.93
N SER A 65 6.62 -5.38 -9.09
CA SER A 65 6.43 -6.81 -9.35
C SER A 65 5.47 -7.06 -10.52
N VAL A 66 4.39 -6.28 -10.65
CA VAL A 66 3.46 -6.33 -11.79
C VAL A 66 4.15 -5.96 -13.09
N VAL A 67 4.88 -4.83 -13.11
CA VAL A 67 5.63 -4.37 -14.29
C VAL A 67 6.61 -5.45 -14.75
N GLN A 68 7.39 -6.00 -13.83
CA GLN A 68 8.37 -7.05 -14.11
C GLN A 68 7.72 -8.35 -14.59
N LYS A 69 6.60 -8.77 -14.00
CA LYS A 69 5.83 -9.95 -14.45
C LYS A 69 5.29 -9.80 -15.88
N ARG A 70 5.02 -8.56 -16.31
CA ARG A 70 4.59 -8.23 -17.68
C ARG A 70 5.75 -8.01 -18.66
N GLY A 71 6.99 -8.25 -18.23
CA GLY A 71 8.19 -8.13 -19.06
C GLY A 71 8.80 -6.73 -19.08
N GLY A 72 8.19 -5.77 -18.39
CA GLY A 72 8.68 -4.40 -18.22
C GLY A 72 9.87 -4.31 -17.27
N THR A 73 10.55 -3.17 -17.29
CA THR A 73 11.59 -2.84 -16.29
C THR A 73 11.11 -1.74 -15.35
N ALA A 74 11.45 -1.85 -14.07
CA ALA A 74 11.04 -0.89 -13.05
C ALA A 74 12.17 0.09 -12.67
N CYS A 75 11.77 1.28 -12.22
CA CYS A 75 12.73 2.28 -11.75
C CYS A 75 13.41 1.83 -10.46
N HIS A 76 14.75 1.85 -10.44
CA HIS A 76 15.54 1.45 -9.27
C HIS A 76 15.16 2.29 -8.02
N PRO A 77 14.93 1.67 -6.85
CA PRO A 77 14.67 2.39 -5.62
C PRO A 77 15.96 3.06 -5.09
N GLY A 78 15.94 4.39 -4.93
CA GLY A 78 17.00 5.17 -4.28
C GLY A 78 17.71 6.16 -5.19
N GLU A 79 18.19 7.27 -4.62
CA GLU A 79 18.81 8.37 -5.36
C GLU A 79 20.03 7.91 -6.20
N ALA A 80 20.28 8.63 -7.30
CA ALA A 80 21.43 8.39 -8.18
C ALA A 80 22.78 8.54 -7.44
N ASN A 81 22.80 9.43 -6.44
CA ASN A 81 23.97 9.72 -5.61
C ASN A 81 24.10 8.78 -4.38
N ALA A 82 23.10 7.94 -4.09
CA ALA A 82 23.08 7.04 -2.94
C ALA A 82 24.01 5.85 -3.22
N ASN A 83 25.31 6.14 -3.15
CA ASN A 83 26.41 5.21 -3.33
C ASN A 83 26.51 4.26 -2.12
N PHE A 84 25.59 3.32 -2.01
CA PHE A 84 25.89 2.04 -1.37
C PHE A 84 26.27 1.04 -2.46
N ARG A 85 27.35 1.34 -3.20
CA ARG A 85 27.97 0.43 -4.17
C ARG A 85 28.61 -0.75 -3.43
N LYS A 86 27.80 -1.71 -3.01
CA LYS A 86 28.19 -3.11 -3.19
C LYS A 86 27.83 -3.41 -4.64
N THR A 87 28.82 -3.40 -5.53
CA THR A 87 28.63 -3.60 -6.98
C THR A 87 27.69 -4.79 -7.25
N ASP A 88 27.88 -5.87 -6.51
CA ASP A 88 27.05 -7.08 -6.58
C ASP A 88 25.55 -6.87 -6.27
N VAL A 89 25.19 -5.83 -5.50
CA VAL A 89 23.78 -5.51 -5.19
C VAL A 89 23.14 -4.74 -6.33
N TYR A 90 23.87 -3.79 -6.92
CA TYR A 90 23.34 -3.00 -8.03
C TYR A 90 23.16 -3.87 -9.29
N ASP A 91 24.17 -4.66 -9.64
CA ASP A 91 24.10 -5.55 -10.81
C ASP A 91 22.99 -6.60 -10.64
N ARG A 92 22.85 -7.16 -9.43
CA ARG A 92 21.73 -8.06 -9.11
C ARG A 92 20.36 -7.38 -9.24
N ASP A 93 20.25 -6.13 -8.82
CA ASP A 93 18.99 -5.40 -8.95
C ASP A 93 18.70 -5.13 -10.45
N LEU A 94 19.71 -4.83 -11.28
CA LEU A 94 19.52 -4.77 -12.74
C LEU A 94 19.03 -6.11 -13.32
N ASP A 95 19.67 -7.22 -12.94
CA ASP A 95 19.27 -8.56 -13.34
C ASP A 95 17.87 -8.95 -12.83
N ALA A 96 17.38 -8.31 -11.76
CA ALA A 96 16.06 -8.50 -11.18
C ALA A 96 14.96 -7.67 -11.87
N GLY A 97 15.25 -7.05 -13.02
CA GLY A 97 14.26 -6.31 -13.81
C GLY A 97 14.14 -4.84 -13.41
N TYR A 98 15.19 -4.25 -12.85
CA TYR A 98 15.31 -2.80 -12.71
C TYR A 98 16.18 -2.25 -13.84
N HIS A 99 15.86 -1.07 -14.37
CA HIS A 99 16.75 -0.39 -15.31
C HIS A 99 17.69 0.57 -14.54
N GLU A 100 18.67 1.14 -15.26
CA GLU A 100 19.67 2.03 -14.66
C GLU A 100 19.04 3.24 -13.96
N LYS A 101 19.65 3.65 -12.85
CA LYS A 101 19.21 4.82 -12.07
C LYS A 101 19.26 6.08 -12.93
N GLY A 102 18.16 6.82 -12.96
CA GLY A 102 18.05 8.08 -13.70
C GLY A 102 17.76 7.93 -15.19
N ALA A 103 17.74 6.71 -15.75
CA ALA A 103 17.41 6.49 -17.16
C ALA A 103 16.01 7.03 -17.55
N CYS A 104 15.09 7.15 -16.59
CA CYS A 104 13.75 7.71 -16.82
C CYS A 104 13.69 9.24 -16.86
N VAL A 105 14.79 9.94 -16.54
CA VAL A 105 14.79 11.41 -16.42
C VAL A 105 15.05 12.06 -17.77
N ASP A 106 15.82 11.40 -18.63
CA ASP A 106 16.26 11.93 -19.94
C ASP A 106 15.19 11.76 -21.04
N THR A 107 14.23 10.86 -20.85
CA THR A 107 13.01 10.77 -21.67
C THR A 107 11.97 11.70 -21.04
N PRO A 108 11.34 12.63 -21.78
CA PRO A 108 10.40 13.59 -21.19
C PRO A 108 9.34 12.87 -20.33
N ALA A 109 9.32 13.20 -19.04
CA ALA A 109 8.50 12.63 -17.97
C ALA A 109 6.97 12.83 -18.14
N HIS A 110 6.51 13.10 -19.35
CA HIS A 110 5.16 13.51 -19.68
C HIS A 110 4.62 12.92 -21.00
N ASP A 111 5.47 12.28 -21.80
CA ASP A 111 5.02 11.54 -22.99
C ASP A 111 4.82 10.06 -22.60
N ASP A 112 3.88 9.35 -23.25
CA ASP A 112 3.44 7.99 -22.90
C ASP A 112 4.50 6.87 -23.14
N ASP A 113 5.78 7.22 -23.15
CA ASP A 113 6.94 6.37 -23.48
C ASP A 113 8.05 6.37 -22.38
N GLY A 114 7.72 6.75 -21.14
CA GLY A 114 8.65 6.76 -19.99
C GLY A 114 8.40 5.67 -18.94
N CYS A 115 9.23 5.56 -17.89
CA CYS A 115 8.97 4.56 -16.84
C CYS A 115 7.74 4.90 -15.98
N VAL A 116 6.68 4.08 -16.06
CA VAL A 116 5.44 4.26 -15.27
C VAL A 116 5.66 4.32 -13.74
N ILE A 117 6.66 3.59 -13.21
CA ILE A 117 7.00 3.63 -11.78
C ILE A 117 7.59 4.99 -11.42
N PHE A 118 8.40 5.58 -12.30
CA PHE A 118 8.95 6.91 -12.09
C PHE A 118 7.85 7.98 -12.16
N ASP A 119 6.91 7.89 -13.11
CA ASP A 119 5.78 8.82 -13.20
C ASP A 119 4.97 8.85 -11.89
N LEU A 120 4.69 7.68 -11.31
CA LEU A 120 3.87 7.57 -10.09
C LEU A 120 4.63 7.95 -8.81
N PHE A 121 5.92 7.61 -8.70
CA PHE A 121 6.70 7.78 -7.46
C PHE A 121 7.66 8.97 -7.47
N GLY A 122 8.15 9.38 -8.63
CA GLY A 122 9.21 10.37 -8.80
C GLY A 122 10.50 10.00 -8.09
N GLY A 123 11.29 11.00 -7.72
CA GLY A 123 12.42 10.87 -6.78
C GLY A 123 13.81 11.07 -7.36
N PHE A 124 13.95 11.24 -8.68
CA PHE A 124 15.21 11.66 -9.31
C PHE A 124 15.14 13.14 -9.72
N ASP A 125 16.23 13.86 -9.54
CA ASP A 125 16.39 15.29 -9.89
C ASP A 125 15.28 16.23 -9.39
N GLY A 126 14.62 15.87 -8.29
CA GLY A 126 13.54 16.64 -7.70
C GLY A 126 12.20 16.55 -8.44
N VAL A 127 12.06 15.64 -9.41
CA VAL A 127 10.80 15.37 -10.11
C VAL A 127 9.83 14.66 -9.15
N PRO A 128 8.68 15.27 -8.84
CA PRO A 128 7.70 14.66 -7.94
C PRO A 128 6.81 13.66 -8.68
N GLY A 129 6.51 12.53 -8.05
CA GLY A 129 5.54 11.58 -8.60
C GLY A 129 4.11 12.12 -8.63
N THR A 130 3.29 11.56 -9.53
CA THR A 130 1.89 11.95 -9.74
C THR A 130 0.92 11.28 -8.78
N LEU A 131 1.28 10.13 -8.19
CA LEU A 131 0.45 9.43 -7.22
C LEU A 131 0.64 10.02 -5.81
N LEU A 132 -0.42 10.47 -5.18
CA LEU A 132 -0.45 10.86 -3.78
C LEU A 132 -0.91 9.68 -2.95
N ARG A 133 -0.09 9.30 -1.96
CA ARG A 133 -0.34 8.19 -1.04
C ARG A 133 -0.64 8.78 0.32
N ARG A 134 -1.90 8.86 0.72
CA ARG A 134 -2.27 9.47 2.01
C ARG A 134 -1.94 8.51 3.15
N PRO A 135 -1.53 9.01 4.32
CA PRO A 135 -1.44 8.16 5.50
C PRO A 135 -2.85 7.69 5.89
N ILE A 136 -2.94 6.54 6.56
CA ILE A 136 -4.21 6.03 7.08
C ILE A 136 -4.34 6.47 8.53
N ARG A 137 -5.35 7.26 8.84
CA ARG A 137 -5.70 7.57 10.22
C ARG A 137 -6.62 6.47 10.75
N PHE A 138 -6.29 5.88 11.88
CA PHE A 138 -7.17 4.88 12.50
C PHE A 138 -7.76 5.37 13.82
N SER A 139 -8.93 4.84 14.17
CA SER A 139 -9.58 5.08 15.46
C SER A 139 -10.24 3.79 15.97
N PRO A 140 -10.21 3.52 17.29
CA PRO A 140 -10.97 2.43 17.87
C PRO A 140 -12.47 2.75 17.99
N VAL A 141 -12.87 4.01 17.74
CA VAL A 141 -14.25 4.46 17.81
C VAL A 141 -14.81 4.59 16.40
N ARG A 142 -15.63 3.63 15.98
CA ARG A 142 -16.19 3.55 14.61
C ARG A 142 -16.89 4.83 14.14
N SER A 143 -17.59 5.54 15.03
CA SER A 143 -18.26 6.81 14.69
C SER A 143 -17.29 7.94 14.31
N ASN A 144 -16.00 7.80 14.62
CA ASN A 144 -14.96 8.78 14.28
C ASN A 144 -14.24 8.42 12.96
N VAL A 145 -14.55 7.28 12.34
CA VAL A 145 -13.92 6.81 11.10
C VAL A 145 -14.58 7.48 9.90
N GLN A 146 -13.77 8.14 9.06
CA GLN A 146 -14.18 8.83 7.83
C GLN A 146 -13.52 8.12 6.64
N TYR A 147 -14.17 7.05 6.15
CA TYR A 147 -13.62 6.21 5.08
C TYR A 147 -13.31 7.00 3.80
N GLU A 148 -14.13 8.00 3.48
CA GLU A 148 -13.93 8.91 2.34
C GLU A 148 -12.63 9.72 2.39
N ARG A 149 -12.01 9.81 3.57
CA ARG A 149 -10.73 10.48 3.83
C ARG A 149 -9.56 9.52 4.05
N GLY A 150 -9.76 8.23 3.76
CA GLY A 150 -8.73 7.20 3.98
C GLY A 150 -8.51 6.90 5.46
N HIS A 151 -9.59 6.78 6.23
CA HIS A 151 -9.51 6.36 7.64
C HIS A 151 -9.80 4.86 7.80
N ALA A 152 -9.39 4.31 8.94
CA ALA A 152 -9.64 2.94 9.35
C ALA A 152 -10.25 2.86 10.75
N GLU A 153 -11.04 1.81 10.99
CA GLU A 153 -11.24 1.30 12.34
C GLU A 153 -9.99 0.51 12.72
N GLY A 154 -9.51 0.64 13.96
CA GLY A 154 -8.35 -0.11 14.42
C GLY A 154 -8.13 0.05 15.92
N HIS A 155 -7.68 -1.03 16.56
CA HIS A 155 -7.53 -1.08 18.01
C HIS A 155 -6.06 -1.19 18.38
N TYR A 156 -5.57 -0.22 19.14
CA TYR A 156 -4.24 -0.35 19.70
C TYR A 156 -4.20 -1.49 20.73
N ARG A 157 -3.20 -2.36 20.60
CA ARG A 157 -2.93 -3.48 21.51
C ARG A 157 -1.45 -3.52 21.85
N ARG A 158 -1.14 -4.00 23.05
CA ARG A 158 0.22 -4.40 23.38
C ARG A 158 0.29 -5.91 23.52
N LEU A 159 1.24 -6.50 22.81
CA LEU A 159 1.46 -7.93 22.77
C LEU A 159 2.71 -8.29 23.56
N ASN A 160 2.63 -9.36 24.34
CA ASN A 160 3.80 -10.00 24.91
C ASN A 160 4.45 -10.91 23.88
N ARG A 161 5.75 -10.72 23.63
CA ARG A 161 6.53 -11.49 22.66
C ARG A 161 7.78 -12.07 23.31
N ASN A 162 7.83 -13.40 23.34
CA ASN A 162 9.06 -14.12 23.66
C ASN A 162 9.99 -14.11 22.44
N VAL A 163 11.14 -13.45 22.57
CA VAL A 163 12.24 -13.57 21.62
C VAL A 163 12.97 -14.86 21.95
N VAL A 164 12.88 -15.82 21.04
CA VAL A 164 13.49 -17.13 21.16
C VAL A 164 14.80 -17.22 20.40
N SER A 165 15.68 -18.13 20.80
CA SER A 165 16.88 -18.44 20.02
C SER A 165 16.51 -18.90 18.60
N ARG A 166 17.31 -18.46 17.63
CA ARG A 166 17.22 -18.91 16.23
C ARG A 166 18.12 -20.11 15.93
N ASN A 167 19.00 -20.48 16.86
CA ASN A 167 19.87 -21.64 16.67
C ASN A 167 19.03 -22.93 16.83
N PRO A 168 19.20 -23.91 15.92
CA PRO A 168 18.50 -25.19 16.03
C PRO A 168 18.79 -25.92 17.35
N GLU A 169 20.05 -25.85 17.81
CA GLU A 169 20.56 -26.50 19.03
C GLU A 169 19.80 -26.06 20.30
N ASP A 170 19.36 -24.80 20.33
CA ASP A 170 18.76 -24.16 21.50
C ASP A 170 17.24 -24.42 21.58
N ASN A 171 16.67 -25.23 20.68
CA ASN A 171 15.26 -25.63 20.64
C ASN A 171 14.24 -24.48 20.89
N ARG A 172 14.53 -23.29 20.35
CA ARG A 172 13.74 -22.06 20.55
C ARG A 172 13.57 -21.64 22.02
N GLU A 173 14.58 -21.87 22.85
CA GLU A 173 14.59 -21.37 24.23
C GLU A 173 14.35 -19.84 24.27
N PRO A 174 13.47 -19.35 25.15
CA PRO A 174 13.23 -17.92 25.32
C PRO A 174 14.49 -17.20 25.83
N LEU A 175 14.99 -16.25 25.04
CA LEU A 175 16.14 -15.40 25.39
C LEU A 175 15.70 -14.14 26.16
N ARG A 176 14.55 -13.57 25.79
CA ARG A 176 13.93 -12.44 26.48
C ARG A 176 12.43 -12.39 26.20
N ASN A 177 11.67 -11.85 27.15
CA ASN A 177 10.31 -11.41 26.91
C ASN A 177 10.32 -9.89 26.67
N THR A 178 9.63 -9.42 25.64
CA THR A 178 9.45 -8.00 25.34
C THR A 178 7.99 -7.73 25.05
N GLU A 179 7.52 -6.55 25.41
CA GLU A 179 6.23 -6.10 24.94
C GLU A 179 6.40 -5.40 23.58
N VAL A 180 5.44 -5.53 22.68
CA VAL A 180 5.43 -4.89 21.36
C VAL A 180 4.06 -4.29 21.12
N ASP A 181 4.04 -3.05 20.67
CA ASP A 181 2.81 -2.37 20.31
C ASP A 181 2.36 -2.79 18.91
N ALA A 182 1.05 -2.96 18.74
CA ALA A 182 0.45 -3.38 17.49
C ALA A 182 -0.92 -2.71 17.30
N VAL A 183 -1.33 -2.58 16.05
CA VAL A 183 -2.72 -2.26 15.71
C VAL A 183 -3.41 -3.56 15.35
N ALA A 184 -4.48 -3.89 16.08
CA ALA A 184 -5.27 -5.09 15.88
C ALA A 184 -6.62 -4.75 15.24
N ASN A 185 -7.16 -5.71 14.49
CA ASN A 185 -8.45 -5.62 13.80
C ASN A 185 -8.57 -4.32 13.00
N LEU A 186 -7.53 -4.02 12.21
CA LEU A 186 -7.56 -2.88 11.28
C LEU A 186 -8.52 -3.22 10.14
N ASP A 187 -9.51 -2.38 9.91
CA ASP A 187 -10.44 -2.48 8.77
C ASP A 187 -10.71 -1.07 8.29
N GLY A 188 -10.23 -0.73 7.10
CA GLY A 188 -10.21 0.66 6.69
C GLY A 188 -9.99 0.91 5.24
N CYS A 189 -9.99 2.19 4.93
CA CYS A 189 -9.83 2.70 3.60
C CYS A 189 -8.48 3.41 3.47
N TRP A 190 -7.75 3.11 2.41
CA TRP A 190 -6.55 3.83 2.01
C TRP A 190 -6.83 4.65 0.76
N GLN A 191 -6.66 5.97 0.87
CA GLN A 191 -6.90 6.88 -0.25
C GLN A 191 -5.63 7.14 -1.06
N LEU A 192 -5.75 6.88 -2.36
CA LEU A 192 -4.75 7.13 -3.38
C LEU A 192 -5.30 8.20 -4.34
N SER A 193 -4.53 9.25 -4.62
CA SER A 193 -4.98 10.33 -5.52
C SER A 193 -3.99 10.57 -6.65
N PHE A 194 -4.43 10.55 -7.91
CA PHE A 194 -3.63 10.95 -9.06
C PHE A 194 -3.68 12.47 -9.24
N ARG A 195 -2.51 13.10 -9.39
CA ARG A 195 -2.41 14.51 -9.83
C ARG A 195 -2.75 14.65 -11.31
N ASP A 196 -2.30 13.68 -12.10
CA ASP A 196 -2.52 13.56 -13.52
C ASP A 196 -3.04 12.14 -13.78
N PRO A 197 -4.37 11.94 -13.74
CA PRO A 197 -4.97 10.62 -13.93
C PRO A 197 -4.76 10.12 -15.36
N LYS A 198 -4.33 8.87 -15.49
CA LYS A 198 -4.24 8.14 -16.76
C LYS A 198 -4.81 6.72 -16.58
N PRO A 199 -5.41 6.09 -17.60
CA PRO A 199 -6.01 4.75 -17.46
C PRO A 199 -4.95 3.70 -17.10
N ALA A 200 -3.75 3.79 -17.68
CA ALA A 200 -2.62 2.92 -17.36
C ALA A 200 -2.19 3.01 -15.88
N PHE A 201 -2.28 4.20 -15.27
CA PHE A 201 -1.96 4.37 -13.85
C PHE A 201 -2.97 3.68 -12.95
N LEU A 202 -4.26 3.79 -13.30
CA LEU A 202 -5.32 3.08 -12.61
C LEU A 202 -5.19 1.55 -12.79
N GLY A 203 -4.88 1.10 -14.00
CA GLY A 203 -4.58 -0.30 -14.30
C GLY A 203 -3.46 -0.86 -13.43
N LEU A 204 -2.35 -0.11 -13.32
CA LEU A 204 -1.23 -0.53 -12.48
C LEU A 204 -1.57 -0.55 -10.99
N VAL A 205 -2.35 0.42 -10.49
CA VAL A 205 -2.86 0.36 -9.10
C VAL A 205 -3.73 -0.86 -8.89
N ALA A 206 -4.69 -1.13 -9.78
CA ALA A 206 -5.62 -2.24 -9.66
C ALA A 206 -4.87 -3.58 -9.61
N GLU A 207 -3.96 -3.83 -10.56
CA GLU A 207 -3.17 -5.05 -10.60
C GLU A 207 -2.19 -5.17 -9.44
N ALA A 208 -1.60 -4.06 -8.98
CA ALA A 208 -0.71 -4.09 -7.83
C ALA A 208 -1.45 -4.43 -6.54
N ILE A 209 -2.66 -3.92 -6.34
CA ILE A 209 -3.48 -4.28 -5.17
C ILE A 209 -3.85 -5.76 -5.22
N THR A 210 -4.34 -6.28 -6.36
CA THR A 210 -4.61 -7.72 -6.52
C THR A 210 -3.35 -8.56 -6.28
N PHE A 211 -2.20 -8.16 -6.82
CA PHE A 211 -0.94 -8.85 -6.58
C PHE A 211 -0.61 -8.90 -5.09
N LEU A 212 -0.74 -7.78 -4.38
CA LEU A 212 -0.37 -7.69 -2.97
C LEU A 212 -1.30 -8.53 -2.09
N ASP A 213 -2.58 -8.60 -2.42
CA ASP A 213 -3.55 -9.47 -1.77
C ASP A 213 -3.22 -10.95 -2.00
N ASP A 214 -2.99 -11.35 -3.26
CA ASP A 214 -2.61 -12.72 -3.65
C ASP A 214 -1.31 -13.20 -2.95
N HIS A 215 -0.43 -12.27 -2.57
CA HIS A 215 0.88 -12.53 -1.95
C HIS A 215 0.95 -12.02 -0.50
N ASN A 216 -0.19 -11.80 0.16
CA ASN A 216 -0.26 -11.23 1.52
C ASN A 216 0.48 -12.07 2.59
N THR A 217 0.67 -13.37 2.35
CA THR A 217 1.42 -14.28 3.24
C THR A 217 2.91 -14.37 2.92
N ASP A 218 3.35 -13.87 1.76
CA ASP A 218 4.75 -13.84 1.39
C ASP A 218 5.46 -12.73 2.17
N PHE A 219 6.42 -13.11 3.01
CA PHE A 219 7.14 -12.16 3.87
C PHE A 219 7.71 -10.94 3.12
N MET A 220 8.11 -11.13 1.86
CA MET A 220 8.63 -10.04 1.01
C MET A 220 7.57 -8.99 0.65
N HIS A 221 6.32 -9.40 0.55
CA HIS A 221 5.17 -8.60 0.13
C HIS A 221 4.26 -8.20 1.29
N GLN A 222 4.55 -8.62 2.52
CA GLN A 222 3.88 -8.10 3.72
C GLN A 222 4.13 -6.60 3.90
N LEU A 223 3.12 -5.87 4.38
CA LEU A 223 3.25 -4.47 4.73
C LEU A 223 4.34 -4.33 5.79
N GLY A 224 5.48 -3.74 5.41
CA GLY A 224 6.67 -3.52 6.24
C GLY A 224 7.64 -4.72 6.36
N GLY A 225 7.44 -5.80 5.61
CA GLY A 225 8.29 -7.01 5.60
C GLY A 225 9.71 -6.79 5.06
N SER A 226 9.85 -6.50 3.75
CA SER A 226 11.15 -6.42 3.07
C SER A 226 11.93 -5.12 3.31
N ARG A 227 11.26 -4.04 3.72
CA ARG A 227 11.87 -2.70 3.82
C ARG A 227 11.70 -1.98 5.17
N ASN A 228 10.81 -2.40 6.09
CA ASN A 228 10.48 -1.62 7.30
C ASN A 228 10.19 -2.42 8.59
N PHE A 229 10.84 -3.57 8.82
CA PHE A 229 10.86 -4.32 10.10
C PHE A 229 9.55 -4.34 10.92
N GLY A 230 8.43 -4.64 10.27
CA GLY A 230 7.14 -4.85 10.92
C GLY A 230 6.18 -5.38 9.87
N GLY A 231 5.84 -6.66 9.92
CA GLY A 231 5.01 -7.33 8.94
C GLY A 231 3.59 -7.52 9.48
N GLY A 232 2.60 -7.03 8.75
CA GLY A 232 1.22 -7.50 8.86
C GLY A 232 0.86 -8.28 7.60
N ILE A 233 0.17 -9.43 7.77
CA ILE A 233 -0.61 -10.01 6.69
C ILE A 233 -1.77 -9.04 6.48
N VAL A 234 -1.84 -8.48 5.28
CA VAL A 234 -2.83 -7.46 4.93
C VAL A 234 -3.64 -8.01 3.78
N ASP A 235 -4.93 -8.16 4.00
CA ASP A 235 -5.89 -8.36 2.91
C ASP A 235 -6.20 -6.98 2.32
N CYS A 236 -6.18 -6.87 1.00
CA CYS A 236 -6.45 -5.61 0.34
C CYS A 236 -7.22 -5.75 -0.97
N GLU A 237 -8.09 -4.79 -1.21
CA GLU A 237 -8.97 -4.81 -2.38
C GLU A 237 -9.11 -3.39 -2.92
N LEU A 238 -9.08 -3.22 -4.24
CA LEU A 238 -9.45 -1.95 -4.85
C LEU A 238 -10.99 -1.81 -4.77
N ILE A 239 -11.47 -0.88 -3.96
CA ILE A 239 -12.90 -0.54 -3.92
C ILE A 239 -13.25 0.06 -5.28
N ASN A 240 -14.36 -0.42 -5.87
CA ASN A 240 -14.82 -0.04 -7.20
C ASN A 240 -14.73 1.51 -7.40
N PRO A 241 -13.86 1.99 -8.31
CA PRO A 241 -13.67 3.42 -8.53
C PRO A 241 -14.90 4.18 -9.02
N LEU A 242 -15.95 3.46 -9.46
CA LEU A 242 -17.23 4.06 -9.88
C LEU A 242 -18.16 4.37 -8.70
N TYR A 243 -17.81 3.93 -7.49
CA TYR A 243 -18.63 4.18 -6.30
C TYR A 243 -18.59 5.66 -5.88
N GLU A 244 -19.76 6.19 -5.58
CA GLU A 244 -19.94 7.48 -4.93
C GLU A 244 -19.62 7.38 -3.44
N GLU A 245 -19.43 8.52 -2.77
CA GLU A 245 -19.10 8.57 -1.33
C GLU A 245 -20.07 7.77 -0.45
N ARG A 246 -21.37 7.75 -0.80
CA ARG A 246 -22.39 6.97 -0.07
C ARG A 246 -22.22 5.46 -0.23
N GLU A 247 -21.79 5.02 -1.40
CA GLU A 247 -21.55 3.60 -1.73
C GLU A 247 -20.24 3.16 -1.08
N LEU A 248 -19.20 4.00 -1.13
CA LEU A 248 -17.95 3.81 -0.38
C LEU A 248 -18.22 3.63 1.12
N LYS A 249 -19.04 4.48 1.76
CA LYS A 249 -19.39 4.29 3.18
C LYS A 249 -20.18 3.01 3.44
N ARG A 250 -20.92 2.53 2.44
CA ARG A 250 -21.75 1.33 2.55
C ARG A 250 -20.90 0.06 2.56
N THR A 251 -19.77 0.01 1.85
CA THR A 251 -18.86 -1.16 1.85
C THR A 251 -18.36 -1.49 3.27
N PHE A 252 -18.14 -0.47 4.11
CA PHE A 252 -17.73 -0.64 5.50
C PHE A 252 -18.90 -0.82 6.48
N ASN A 253 -20.14 -0.82 6.00
CA ASN A 253 -21.31 -1.05 6.84
C ASN A 253 -21.79 -2.49 6.75
N ARG A 254 -21.25 -3.36 7.63
CA ARG A 254 -21.58 -4.79 7.72
C ARG A 254 -23.07 -5.13 7.83
N ALA A 255 -23.94 -4.20 8.24
CA ALA A 255 -25.39 -4.42 8.29
C ALA A 255 -26.08 -4.29 6.93
N ASN A 256 -25.38 -3.76 5.92
CA ASN A 256 -25.91 -3.42 4.62
C ASN A 256 -25.18 -4.25 3.54
N GLY A 257 -25.93 -5.00 2.73
CA GLY A 257 -25.41 -5.58 1.49
C GLY A 257 -25.32 -4.55 0.35
N PRO A 258 -24.72 -4.89 -0.80
CA PRO A 258 -24.71 -4.02 -1.98
C PRO A 258 -26.14 -3.66 -2.44
N THR A 259 -26.28 -2.51 -3.08
CA THR A 259 -27.54 -2.11 -3.75
C THR A 259 -27.50 -2.52 -5.22
N ALA A 260 -28.66 -2.60 -5.89
CA ALA A 260 -28.72 -2.86 -7.32
C ALA A 260 -27.83 -1.89 -8.14
N ASP A 261 -27.82 -0.59 -7.80
CA ASP A 261 -26.95 0.39 -8.45
C ASP A 261 -25.44 0.09 -8.26
N MET A 262 -25.06 -0.52 -7.13
CA MET A 262 -23.66 -0.91 -6.89
C MET A 262 -23.31 -2.16 -7.69
N GLU A 263 -24.22 -3.14 -7.73
CA GLU A 263 -24.07 -4.35 -8.54
C GLU A 263 -23.93 -4.00 -10.03
N GLU A 264 -24.74 -3.06 -10.55
CA GLU A 264 -24.61 -2.57 -11.93
C GLU A 264 -23.24 -1.91 -12.18
N LYS A 265 -22.73 -1.14 -11.21
CA LYS A 265 -21.38 -0.55 -11.29
C LYS A 265 -20.28 -1.61 -11.20
N ASP A 266 -20.48 -2.68 -10.44
CA ASP A 266 -19.53 -3.80 -10.35
C ASP A 266 -19.47 -4.57 -11.67
N ASP A 267 -20.62 -4.82 -12.29
CA ASP A 267 -20.71 -5.38 -13.64
C ASP A 267 -20.04 -4.45 -14.66
N GLN A 268 -20.37 -3.15 -14.63
CA GLN A 268 -19.76 -2.17 -15.53
C GLN A 268 -18.25 -2.06 -15.37
N TRP A 269 -17.76 -2.07 -14.13
CA TRP A 269 -16.34 -2.09 -13.82
C TRP A 269 -15.67 -3.33 -14.39
N THR A 270 -16.24 -4.51 -14.12
CA THR A 270 -15.66 -5.80 -14.51
C THR A 270 -15.69 -6.01 -16.03
N GLU A 271 -16.78 -5.66 -16.69
CA GLU A 271 -17.00 -5.97 -18.12
C GLU A 271 -16.46 -4.90 -19.06
N SER A 272 -16.39 -3.63 -18.63
CA SER A 272 -16.02 -2.51 -19.51
C SER A 272 -14.73 -1.81 -19.09
N TYR A 273 -14.68 -1.25 -17.87
CA TYR A 273 -13.57 -0.38 -17.48
C TYR A 273 -12.29 -1.13 -17.11
N ARG A 274 -12.41 -2.28 -16.44
CA ARG A 274 -11.26 -3.08 -16.04
C ARG A 274 -10.46 -3.59 -17.26
N PRO A 275 -11.09 -4.17 -18.30
CA PRO A 275 -10.38 -4.50 -19.53
C PRO A 275 -9.72 -3.27 -20.20
N GLU A 276 -10.36 -2.11 -20.15
CA GLU A 276 -9.84 -0.87 -20.75
C GLU A 276 -8.56 -0.39 -20.06
N ILE A 277 -8.53 -0.33 -18.72
CA ILE A 277 -7.31 0.05 -17.97
C ILE A 277 -6.19 -1.00 -18.08
N GLU A 278 -6.54 -2.29 -18.18
CA GLU A 278 -5.57 -3.39 -18.36
C GLU A 278 -4.91 -3.31 -19.74
N ASN A 279 -5.68 -2.99 -20.79
CA ASN A 279 -5.16 -2.74 -22.13
C ASN A 279 -4.28 -1.47 -22.15
N ALA A 280 -4.74 -0.37 -21.55
CA ALA A 280 -3.96 0.86 -21.48
C ALA A 280 -2.62 0.66 -20.74
N LEU A 281 -2.62 -0.15 -19.67
CA LEU A 281 -1.37 -0.54 -19.00
C LEU A 281 -0.49 -1.40 -19.91
N ALA A 282 -1.05 -2.40 -20.60
CA ALA A 282 -0.29 -3.24 -21.51
C ALA A 282 0.37 -2.40 -22.62
N ASP A 283 -0.39 -1.52 -23.27
CA ASP A 283 0.12 -0.61 -24.30
C ASP A 283 1.27 0.25 -23.76
N ARG A 284 1.10 0.80 -22.54
CA ARG A 284 2.13 1.61 -21.87
C ARG A 284 3.42 0.83 -21.56
N LEU A 285 3.31 -0.43 -21.14
CA LEU A 285 4.48 -1.26 -20.84
C LEU A 285 5.15 -1.82 -22.08
N HIS A 286 4.42 -1.95 -23.20
CA HIS A 286 4.97 -2.39 -24.47
C HIS A 286 5.60 -1.24 -25.28
N SER A 287 5.14 0.00 -25.11
CA SER A 287 5.80 1.18 -25.72
C SER A 287 7.16 1.49 -25.09
N ASP A 288 7.36 1.17 -23.81
CA ASP A 288 8.65 1.30 -23.09
C ASP A 288 9.79 0.40 -23.65
N HIS A 289 9.51 -0.46 -24.64
CA HIS A 289 10.47 -1.41 -25.24
C HIS A 289 10.73 -1.21 -26.75
N ALA A 290 10.16 -0.17 -27.37
CA ALA A 290 10.35 0.14 -28.80
C ALA A 290 11.43 1.23 -29.01
#